data_AF-W2NQW4-F1
#
_entry.id   AF-W2NQW4-F1
#
_cell.length_a   1.000
_cell.length_b   1.000
_cell.length_c   1.000
_cell.angle_alpha   90.00
_cell.angle_beta   90.00
_cell.angle_gamma   90.00
#
_symmetry.space_group_name_H-M   'P 1'
#
loop_
_entity.id
_entity.type
_entity.pdbx_description
1 polymer ?
#
loop_
_entity_poly.entity_id
_entity_poly.type
_entity_poly.pdbx_seq_one_letter_code
_entity_poly.pdbx_strand_id
1 'polypeptide(L)'
;MGKRILDDNSRRAILLQLLKVNGAVTAGDLSGNAASRYKGNPGRKQCDRTAVEAIIRAVPPEKRSNYRQTAVILGLAVGLIFNMMTNKEIVVRTTTIKLVLKQANRQRRME
;
A
#
# COMPACT_ATOMS: atom_id res chain seq x y z
N MET A 1 -50.01 11.35 -11.71
CA MET A 1 -50.00 11.58 -10.25
C MET A 1 -49.07 12.74 -9.94
N GLY A 2 -49.61 13.88 -9.50
CA GLY A 2 -48.85 15.13 -9.31
C GLY A 2 -47.96 15.10 -8.06
N LYS A 3 -46.72 15.58 -8.19
CA LYS A 3 -45.81 15.78 -7.05
C LYS A 3 -46.38 16.93 -6.20
N ARG A 4 -46.88 16.62 -5.00
CA ARG A 4 -47.25 17.66 -4.03
C ARG A 4 -45.97 18.35 -3.55
N ILE A 5 -45.86 19.64 -3.83
CA ILE A 5 -44.76 20.48 -3.33
C ILE A 5 -45.04 20.66 -1.84
N LEU A 6 -44.19 20.07 -1.00
CA LEU A 6 -44.22 20.31 0.45
C LEU A 6 -43.92 21.78 0.72
N ASP A 7 -44.73 22.41 1.56
CA ASP A 7 -44.49 23.76 2.08
C ASP A 7 -43.28 23.77 3.03
N ASP A 8 -42.67 24.93 3.20
CA ASP A 8 -41.41 25.05 3.94
C ASP A 8 -41.54 24.76 5.44
N ASN A 9 -42.74 24.89 6.01
CA ASN A 9 -43.00 24.52 7.41
C ASN A 9 -43.02 23.01 7.57
N SER A 10 -43.66 22.29 6.65
CA SER A 10 -43.61 20.83 6.60
C SER A 10 -42.18 20.32 6.39
N ARG A 11 -41.38 20.96 5.54
CA ARG A 11 -39.96 20.62 5.36
C ARG A 11 -39.15 20.83 6.63
N ARG A 12 -39.32 21.96 7.32
CA ARG A 12 -38.64 22.24 8.60
C ARG A 12 -39.01 21.25 9.69
N ALA A 13 -40.29 20.87 9.79
CA ALA A 13 -40.75 19.88 10.76
C ALA A 13 -40.10 18.50 10.54
N ILE A 14 -40.04 18.05 9.29
CA ILE A 14 -39.37 16.79 8.92
C ILE A 14 -37.88 16.84 9.26
N LEU A 15 -37.20 17.96 8.95
CA LEU A 15 -35.78 18.16 9.27
C LEU A 15 -35.52 18.11 10.78
N LEU A 16 -36.37 18.76 11.58
CA LEU A 16 -36.28 18.72 13.05
C LEU A 16 -36.55 17.32 13.60
N GLN A 17 -37.47 16.58 13.00
CA GLN A 17 -37.77 15.21 13.39
C GLN A 17 -36.61 14.26 13.07
N LEU A 18 -35.97 14.41 11.90
CA LEU A 18 -34.76 13.67 11.52
C LEU A 18 -33.57 14.01 12.42
N LEU A 19 -33.39 15.29 12.78
CA LEU A 19 -32.38 15.73 13.75
C LEU A 19 -32.59 15.13 15.14
N LYS A 20 -33.85 15.04 15.61
CA LYS A 20 -34.19 14.39 16.89
C LYS A 20 -33.93 12.88 16.86
N VAL A 21 -34.23 12.20 15.74
CA VAL A 21 -33.98 10.76 15.57
C VAL A 21 -32.48 10.45 15.48
N ASN A 22 -31.69 11.35 14.88
CA ASN A 22 -30.23 11.20 14.77
C ASN A 22 -29.47 11.57 16.05
N GLY A 23 -30.13 12.12 17.07
CA GLY A 23 -29.54 12.39 18.38
C GLY A 23 -29.15 11.14 19.18
N ALA A 24 -29.51 9.94 18.69
CA ALA A 24 -29.17 8.66 19.30
C ALA A 24 -28.30 7.77 18.39
N VAL A 25 -27.67 8.31 17.35
CA VAL A 25 -26.50 7.65 16.74
C VAL A 25 -25.32 8.07 17.59
N THR A 26 -24.91 7.18 18.49
CA THR A 26 -23.61 7.24 19.18
C THR A 26 -22.57 7.57 18.13
N ALA A 27 -22.14 8.84 18.10
CA ALA A 27 -21.00 9.26 17.34
C ALA A 27 -19.88 8.28 17.69
N GLY A 28 -19.33 7.62 16.66
CA GLY A 28 -18.22 6.71 16.83
C GLY A 28 -17.17 7.35 17.74
N ASP A 29 -16.65 6.54 18.64
CA ASP A 29 -15.75 6.92 19.73
C ASP A 29 -14.84 8.11 19.33
N LEU A 30 -15.16 9.31 19.85
CA LEU A 30 -14.41 10.54 19.59
C LEU A 30 -13.05 10.55 20.31
N SER A 31 -12.68 9.41 20.92
CA SER A 31 -11.39 9.11 21.54
C SER A 31 -10.23 9.04 20.55
N GLY A 32 -10.44 9.39 19.28
CA GLY A 32 -9.39 9.66 18.31
C GLY A 32 -8.45 10.75 18.83
N ASN A 33 -7.41 10.30 19.54
CA ASN A 33 -6.46 11.11 20.28
C ASN A 33 -5.97 12.28 19.40
N ALA A 34 -6.40 13.51 19.71
CA ALA A 34 -6.11 14.72 18.93
C ALA A 34 -4.60 15.00 18.81
N ALA A 35 -3.80 14.37 19.68
CA ALA A 35 -2.35 14.31 19.58
C ALA A 35 -1.84 13.76 18.23
N SER A 36 -2.64 12.95 17.52
CA SER A 36 -2.20 12.38 16.24
C SER A 36 -2.09 13.42 15.11
N ARG A 37 -2.81 14.54 15.24
CA ARG A 37 -2.86 15.64 14.26
C ARG A 37 -1.82 16.73 14.52
N TYR A 38 -1.03 16.64 15.59
CA TYR A 38 0.00 17.63 15.90
C TYR A 38 1.18 17.50 14.93
N LYS A 39 1.60 18.64 14.36
CA LYS A 39 2.77 18.78 13.48
C LYS A 39 4.01 18.33 14.25
N GLY A 40 4.44 17.09 14.02
CA GLY A 40 5.45 16.44 14.85
C GLY A 40 5.24 14.94 15.02
N ASN A 41 4.07 14.41 14.65
CA ASN A 41 3.96 12.98 14.38
C ASN A 41 4.76 12.70 13.11
N PRO A 42 5.99 12.12 13.18
CA PRO A 42 6.59 11.62 11.96
C PRO A 42 5.57 10.62 11.43
N GLY A 43 5.28 10.65 10.14
CA GLY A 43 4.44 9.61 9.54
C GLY A 43 5.02 8.21 9.82
N ARG A 44 4.53 7.19 9.10
CA ARG A 44 5.16 5.88 9.16
C ARG A 44 6.68 6.03 9.01
N LYS A 45 7.45 5.53 9.98
CA LYS A 45 8.92 5.61 9.96
C LYS A 45 9.39 5.05 8.63
N GLN A 46 10.23 5.81 7.92
CA GLN A 46 10.79 5.35 6.66
C GLN A 46 11.62 4.10 6.94
N CYS A 47 11.47 3.11 6.06
CA CYS A 47 12.29 1.91 6.12
C CYS A 47 13.74 2.30 5.77
N ASP A 48 14.71 1.76 6.51
CA ASP A 48 16.12 1.98 6.20
C ASP A 48 16.44 1.35 4.84
N ARG A 49 16.59 2.20 3.83
CA ARG A 49 16.84 1.75 2.45
C ARG A 49 18.14 0.97 2.33
N THR A 50 19.14 1.31 3.13
CA THR A 50 20.45 0.64 3.07
C THR A 50 20.36 -0.80 3.57
N ALA A 51 19.62 -1.03 4.66
CA ALA A 51 19.32 -2.36 5.16
C ALA A 51 18.52 -3.18 4.14
N VAL A 52 17.50 -2.57 3.52
CA VAL A 52 16.67 -3.22 2.50
C VAL A 52 17.48 -3.59 1.25
N GLU A 53 18.39 -2.71 0.81
CA GLU A 53 19.32 -3.00 -0.29
C GLU A 53 20.24 -4.17 0.02
N ALA A 54 20.76 -4.26 1.26
CA ALA A 54 21.64 -5.36 1.66
C ALA A 54 20.93 -6.72 1.60
N ILE A 55 19.69 -6.79 2.13
CA ILE A 55 18.85 -8.00 2.08
C ILE A 55 18.57 -8.37 0.62
N ILE A 56 18.28 -7.38 -0.23
CA ILE A 56 18.04 -7.60 -1.65
C ILE A 56 19.28 -8.14 -2.33
N ARG A 57 20.46 -7.52 -2.09
CA ARG A 57 21.75 -7.94 -2.66
C ARG A 57 22.10 -9.38 -2.31
N ALA A 58 21.75 -9.85 -1.12
CA ALA A 58 21.97 -11.23 -0.70
C ALA A 58 21.20 -12.27 -1.55
N VAL A 59 20.06 -11.91 -2.13
CA VAL A 59 19.28 -12.82 -2.99
C VAL A 59 19.86 -12.85 -4.39
N PRO A 60 20.17 -14.00 -5.00
CA PRO A 60 20.67 -14.05 -6.37
C PRO A 60 19.75 -13.33 -7.37
N PRO A 61 20.29 -12.56 -8.33
CA PRO A 61 19.49 -11.78 -9.27
C PRO A 61 18.57 -12.65 -10.14
N GLU A 62 18.89 -13.93 -10.32
CA GLU A 62 18.08 -14.91 -11.07
C GLU A 62 16.72 -15.18 -10.41
N LYS A 63 16.64 -15.00 -9.09
CA LYS A 63 15.41 -15.20 -8.31
C LYS A 63 14.57 -13.92 -8.16
N ARG A 64 15.05 -12.77 -8.66
CA ARG A 64 14.40 -11.45 -8.59
C ARG A 64 13.64 -11.10 -9.88
N SER A 65 12.84 -12.02 -10.38
CA SER A 65 12.18 -11.94 -11.69
C SER A 65 10.99 -10.97 -11.74
N ASN A 66 10.18 -10.93 -10.69
CA ASN A 66 8.96 -10.11 -10.62
C ASN A 66 8.84 -9.51 -9.22
N TYR A 67 8.32 -8.29 -9.10
CA TYR A 67 8.09 -7.60 -7.83
C TYR A 67 7.33 -8.46 -6.81
N ARG A 68 6.31 -9.23 -7.22
CA ARG A 68 5.56 -10.13 -6.31
C ARG A 68 6.42 -11.28 -5.78
N GLN A 69 7.14 -11.95 -6.67
CA GLN A 69 7.99 -13.09 -6.29
C GLN A 69 9.16 -12.64 -5.42
N THR A 70 9.76 -11.51 -5.78
CA THR A 70 10.87 -10.92 -5.05
C THR A 70 10.44 -10.50 -3.64
N ALA A 71 9.24 -9.90 -3.51
CA ALA A 71 8.64 -9.57 -2.22
C ALA A 71 8.42 -10.80 -1.33
N VAL A 72 7.89 -11.90 -1.90
CA VAL A 72 7.69 -13.16 -1.18
C VAL A 72 9.02 -13.76 -0.69
N ILE A 73 10.05 -13.80 -1.56
CA ILE A 73 11.37 -14.35 -1.21
C ILE A 73 12.04 -13.54 -0.09
N LEU A 74 11.84 -12.22 -0.09
CA LEU A 74 12.47 -11.32 0.88
C LEU A 74 11.61 -11.11 2.14
N GLY A 75 10.36 -11.58 2.16
CA GLY A 75 9.41 -11.27 3.23
C GLY A 75 9.07 -9.78 3.33
N LEU A 76 9.16 -9.04 2.22
CA LEU A 76 8.95 -7.59 2.18
C LEU A 76 7.61 -7.22 1.53
N ALA A 77 7.14 -6.01 1.80
CA ALA A 77 5.92 -5.51 1.20
C ALA A 77 6.07 -5.34 -0.32
N VAL A 78 5.07 -5.80 -1.07
CA VAL A 78 5.05 -5.73 -2.54
C VAL A 78 5.21 -4.29 -3.05
N GLY A 79 4.55 -3.32 -2.41
CA GLY A 79 4.63 -1.91 -2.78
C GLY A 79 6.03 -1.29 -2.57
N LEU A 80 6.78 -1.77 -1.56
CA LEU A 80 8.15 -1.32 -1.34
C LEU A 80 9.05 -1.77 -2.50
N ILE A 81 8.98 -3.05 -2.85
CA ILE A 81 9.77 -3.61 -3.95
C ILE A 81 9.36 -3.00 -5.30
N PHE A 82 8.07 -2.77 -5.52
CA PHE A 82 7.57 -2.08 -6.70
C PHE A 82 8.20 -0.68 -6.82
N ASN A 83 8.13 0.14 -5.77
CA ASN A 83 8.71 1.48 -5.78
C ASN A 83 10.24 1.48 -6.00
N MET A 84 10.97 0.56 -5.37
CA MET A 84 12.42 0.46 -5.54
C MET A 84 12.81 0.02 -6.95
N MET A 85 12.03 -0.87 -7.56
CA MET A 85 12.22 -1.30 -8.95
C MET A 85 11.87 -0.20 -9.96
N THR A 86 10.79 0.55 -9.74
CA THR A 86 10.40 1.68 -10.60
C THR A 86 11.39 2.84 -10.51
N ASN A 87 11.92 3.11 -9.31
CA ASN A 87 12.91 4.14 -9.08
C ASN A 87 14.33 3.73 -9.51
N LYS A 88 14.51 2.53 -10.08
CA LYS A 88 15.79 1.97 -10.54
C LYS A 88 16.84 1.80 -9.43
N GLU A 89 16.42 1.79 -8.17
CA GLU A 89 17.28 1.44 -7.02
C GLU A 89 17.65 -0.05 -7.06
N ILE A 90 16.77 -0.87 -7.65
CA ILE A 90 17.01 -2.29 -7.92
C ILE A 90 16.79 -2.54 -9.40
N VAL A 91 17.76 -3.19 -10.05
CA VAL A 91 17.64 -3.59 -11.45
C VAL A 91 16.59 -4.70 -11.59
N VAL A 92 15.50 -4.39 -12.29
CA VAL A 92 14.53 -5.40 -12.77
C VAL A 92 15.22 -6.23 -13.84
N ARG A 93 15.37 -7.54 -13.62
CA ARG A 93 15.73 -8.43 -14.73
C ARG A 93 14.49 -8.73 -15.55
N THR A 94 14.52 -8.34 -16.81
CA THR A 94 13.58 -8.83 -17.82
C THR A 94 13.69 -10.36 -17.91
N THR A 95 12.54 -11.00 -18.14
CA THR A 95 12.30 -12.45 -18.06
C THR A 95 13.15 -13.30 -19.01
N THR A 96 13.91 -12.68 -19.90
CA THR A 96 14.77 -13.33 -20.88
C THR A 96 16.23 -13.34 -20.42
N ILE A 97 16.52 -14.01 -19.30
CA ILE A 97 17.89 -14.46 -19.06
C ILE A 97 18.22 -15.49 -20.15
N LYS A 98 19.16 -15.17 -21.04
CA LYS A 98 19.67 -16.12 -22.04
C LYS A 98 19.97 -17.44 -21.34
N LEU A 99 19.46 -18.57 -21.86
CA LEU A 99 19.62 -19.88 -21.23
C LEU A 99 21.09 -20.19 -20.90
N VAL A 100 22.03 -19.74 -21.73
CA VAL A 100 23.48 -19.88 -21.52
C VAL A 100 23.98 -19.24 -20.22
N LEU A 101 23.30 -18.21 -19.72
CA LEU A 101 23.67 -17.51 -18.50
C LEU A 101 23.07 -18.14 -17.24
N LYS A 102 22.22 -19.16 -17.36
CA LYS A 102 21.72 -19.91 -16.19
C LYS A 102 22.88 -20.62 -15.49
N GLN A 103 22.89 -20.57 -14.16
CA GLN A 103 23.98 -21.11 -13.35
C GLN A 103 24.30 -22.60 -13.63
N ALA A 104 23.27 -23.44 -13.82
CA ALA A 104 23.42 -24.84 -14.20
C ALA A 104 24.14 -25.04 -15.55
N ASN A 105 23.88 -24.17 -16.53
CA ASN A 105 24.54 -24.23 -17.84
C ASN A 105 25.96 -23.69 -17.81
N ARG A 106 26.28 -22.77 -16.88
CA ARG A 106 27.67 -22.35 -16.64
C ARG A 106 28.47 -23.47 -15.99
N GLN A 107 27.90 -24.17 -15.00
CA GLN A 107 28.55 -25.31 -14.34
C GLN A 107 28.87 -26.42 -15.34
N ARG A 108 27.89 -26.82 -16.18
CA ARG A 108 28.11 -27.80 -17.27
C ARG A 108 29.17 -27.42 -18.31
N ARG A 109 29.55 -26.15 -18.41
CA ARG A 109 30.62 -25.70 -19.34
C ARG A 109 32.01 -25.71 -18.71
N MET A 110 32.07 -25.72 -17.38
CA MET A 110 33.32 -25.74 -16.61
C MET A 110 33.73 -27.17 -16.22
N GLU A 111 32.77 -28.10 -16.24
CA GLU A 111 32.98 -29.56 -16.29
C GLU A 111 33.45 -29.99 -17.68
#